data_AF-A0A259IKZ8-F1
#
_entry.id   AF-A0A259IKZ8-F1
#
_cell.length_a   1.000
_cell.length_b   1.000
_cell.length_c   1.000
_cell.angle_alpha   90.00
_cell.angle_beta   90.00
_cell.angle_gamma   90.00
#
_symmetry.space_group_name_H-M   'P 1'
#
loop_
_entity.id
_entity.type
_entity.pdbx_description
1 polymer ?
#
loop_
_entity_poly.entity_id
_entity_poly.type
_entity_poly.pdbx_seq_one_letter_code
_entity_poly.pdbx_strand_id
1 'polypeptide(L)'
;MSVKCAIFENTSNKDKPTYKELDEYLGKGSKVIYGGGKRKNKNVPYADKLYQIENAFSNFEKVLVNNHSYTRELYLFESEANATALTLKFVDNLTTHFIVDDVLIDELSHLTWTHGHLVRFKRELESTIKSLDFFIEKDIGDAKFYKSFPAYTKANDKLVIEVMNATKRIEDNATLILKSGW
;
A
#
# COMPACT_ATOMS: atom_id res chain seq x y z
N MET A 1 2.12 19.11 -11.22
CA MET A 1 1.30 18.82 -12.42
C MET A 1 0.58 17.53 -12.11
N SER A 2 -0.75 17.52 -12.02
CA SER A 2 -1.45 16.28 -11.66
C SER A 2 -1.53 15.32 -12.85
N VAL A 3 -1.47 14.01 -12.58
CA VAL A 3 -1.67 12.95 -13.57
C VAL A 3 -2.66 11.93 -13.07
N LYS A 4 -3.40 11.34 -13.99
CA LYS A 4 -4.42 10.36 -13.65
C LYS A 4 -3.81 8.97 -13.67
N CYS A 5 -4.17 8.16 -12.69
CA CYS A 5 -3.55 6.88 -12.45
C CYS A 5 -4.59 5.78 -12.27
N ALA A 6 -4.27 4.58 -12.75
CA ALA A 6 -5.03 3.37 -12.48
C ALA A 6 -4.09 2.20 -12.19
N ILE A 7 -4.55 1.29 -11.34
CA ILE A 7 -3.87 0.03 -11.05
C ILE A 7 -4.74 -1.12 -11.49
N PHE A 8 -4.12 -2.00 -12.28
CA PHE A 8 -4.75 -3.21 -12.75
C PHE A 8 -4.11 -4.43 -12.08
N GLU A 9 -4.95 -5.38 -11.74
CA GLU A 9 -4.54 -6.72 -11.34
C GLU A 9 -4.34 -7.63 -12.55
N ASN A 10 -3.33 -8.47 -12.43
CA ASN A 10 -3.07 -9.60 -13.31
C ASN A 10 -3.37 -10.88 -12.52
N THR A 11 -4.36 -11.62 -12.98
CA THR A 11 -4.85 -12.83 -12.32
C THR A 11 -4.53 -14.05 -13.17
N SER A 12 -4.56 -15.25 -12.60
CA SER A 12 -4.34 -16.49 -13.35
C SER A 12 -5.34 -16.70 -14.49
N ASN A 13 -6.50 -16.04 -14.43
CA ASN A 13 -7.62 -16.24 -15.34
C ASN A 13 -7.86 -15.03 -16.25
N LYS A 14 -7.11 -13.93 -16.06
CA LYS A 14 -7.31 -12.69 -16.80
C LYS A 14 -6.02 -11.87 -16.79
N ASP A 15 -5.45 -11.70 -17.98
CA ASP A 15 -4.32 -10.81 -18.18
C ASP A 15 -4.73 -9.36 -17.90
N LYS A 16 -3.77 -8.58 -17.40
CA LYS A 16 -3.89 -7.13 -17.32
C LYS A 16 -4.06 -6.52 -18.73
N PRO A 17 -4.77 -5.38 -18.86
CA PRO A 17 -4.98 -4.76 -20.16
C PRO A 17 -3.67 -4.29 -20.77
N THR A 18 -3.54 -4.47 -22.07
CA THR A 18 -2.42 -3.95 -22.86
C THR A 18 -2.59 -2.46 -23.13
N TYR A 19 -1.48 -1.77 -23.42
CA TYR A 19 -1.49 -0.37 -23.87
C TYR A 19 -2.49 -0.14 -25.02
N LYS A 20 -2.51 -1.06 -25.99
CA LYS A 20 -3.34 -0.94 -27.19
C LYS A 20 -4.83 -0.98 -26.81
N GLU A 21 -5.21 -1.88 -25.91
CA GLU A 21 -6.59 -1.98 -25.42
C GLU A 21 -7.02 -0.75 -24.63
N LEU A 22 -6.12 -0.19 -23.81
CA LEU A 22 -6.38 1.05 -23.07
C LEU A 22 -6.54 2.26 -24.01
N ASP A 23 -5.62 2.45 -24.96
CA ASP A 23 -5.63 3.57 -25.91
C ASP A 23 -6.81 3.51 -26.89
N GLU A 24 -7.14 2.31 -27.41
CA GLU A 24 -8.27 2.13 -28.33
C GLU A 24 -9.61 2.44 -27.66
N TYR A 25 -9.72 2.12 -26.37
CA TYR A 25 -10.96 2.27 -25.63
C TYR A 25 -11.17 3.69 -25.09
N LEU A 26 -10.12 4.38 -24.65
CA LEU A 26 -10.23 5.71 -24.02
C LEU A 26 -10.30 6.88 -25.02
N GLY A 27 -10.07 6.62 -26.31
CA GLY A 27 -10.20 7.60 -27.38
C GLY A 27 -9.04 8.60 -27.48
N LYS A 28 -9.23 9.67 -28.27
CA LYS A 28 -8.20 10.72 -28.48
C LYS A 28 -8.08 11.61 -27.23
N GLY A 29 -6.88 11.68 -26.64
CA GLY A 29 -6.54 12.57 -25.51
C GLY A 29 -6.37 11.88 -24.15
N SER A 30 -6.58 10.57 -24.12
CA SER A 30 -6.62 9.76 -22.90
C SER A 30 -5.53 8.67 -22.90
N LYS A 31 -4.39 8.96 -23.55
CA LYS A 31 -3.38 7.93 -23.82
C LYS A 31 -2.65 7.52 -22.57
N VAL A 32 -2.19 6.27 -22.55
CA VAL A 32 -1.27 5.78 -21.52
C VAL A 32 0.10 6.45 -21.71
N ILE A 33 0.68 6.98 -20.64
CA ILE A 33 2.01 7.61 -20.65
C ILE A 33 3.07 6.78 -19.90
N TYR A 34 2.64 5.89 -19.00
CA TYR A 34 3.47 4.94 -18.26
C TYR A 34 2.67 3.67 -17.93
N GLY A 35 3.34 2.51 -17.89
CA GLY A 35 2.76 1.19 -17.61
C GLY A 35 2.96 0.18 -18.76
N GLY A 36 2.59 -1.08 -18.54
CA GLY A 36 2.64 -2.17 -19.53
C GLY A 36 4.04 -2.64 -19.93
N GLY A 37 5.03 -2.58 -19.04
CA GLY A 37 6.40 -3.04 -19.32
C GLY A 37 7.22 -2.20 -20.32
N LYS A 38 6.79 -0.98 -20.69
CA LYS A 38 7.56 -0.05 -21.54
C LYS A 38 7.45 1.40 -21.05
N ARG A 39 8.60 2.07 -20.83
CA ARG A 39 8.69 3.54 -20.72
C ARG A 39 8.55 4.14 -22.12
N LYS A 40 7.49 4.90 -22.40
CA LYS A 40 7.30 5.49 -23.75
C LYS A 40 7.49 7.01 -23.86
N ASN A 41 7.79 7.75 -22.79
CA ASN A 41 8.05 9.18 -22.95
C ASN A 41 9.21 9.67 -22.08
N LYS A 42 10.03 10.62 -22.61
CA LYS A 42 11.05 11.32 -21.82
C LYS A 42 10.45 12.25 -20.75
N ASN A 43 9.15 12.54 -20.89
CA ASN A 43 8.41 13.48 -20.04
C ASN A 43 7.33 12.79 -19.20
N VAL A 44 7.60 11.59 -18.67
CA VAL A 44 6.68 10.95 -17.70
C VAL A 44 6.68 11.78 -16.42
N PRO A 45 5.54 12.34 -15.98
CA PRO A 45 5.48 13.08 -14.72
C PRO A 45 5.84 12.18 -13.56
N TYR A 46 6.62 12.72 -12.62
CA TYR A 46 7.03 12.00 -11.40
C TYR A 46 7.82 10.72 -11.65
N ALA A 47 8.50 10.57 -12.80
CA ALA A 47 9.22 9.34 -13.16
C ALA A 47 10.22 8.85 -12.10
N ASP A 48 10.83 9.77 -11.35
CA ASP A 48 11.74 9.51 -10.24
C ASP A 48 11.01 9.16 -8.94
N LYS A 49 9.72 9.48 -8.79
CA LYS A 49 8.91 9.21 -7.59
C LYS A 49 7.87 8.09 -7.77
N LEU A 50 7.68 7.53 -8.96
CA LEU A 50 6.70 6.46 -9.20
C LEU A 50 6.90 5.24 -8.28
N TYR A 51 8.15 4.93 -7.95
CA TYR A 51 8.46 3.86 -7.00
C TYR A 51 7.83 4.07 -5.62
N GLN A 52 7.60 5.33 -5.20
CA GLN A 52 6.96 5.64 -3.92
C GLN A 52 5.48 5.27 -3.95
N ILE A 53 4.81 5.51 -5.08
CA ILE A 53 3.42 5.13 -5.30
C ILE A 53 3.31 3.60 -5.35
N GLU A 54 4.15 2.95 -6.16
CA GLU A 54 4.18 1.48 -6.26
C GLU A 54 4.47 0.82 -4.89
N ASN A 55 5.40 1.36 -4.12
CA ASN A 55 5.71 0.89 -2.77
C ASN A 55 4.56 1.11 -1.78
N ALA A 56 3.88 2.26 -1.84
CA ALA A 56 2.70 2.51 -1.03
C ALA A 56 1.60 1.48 -1.33
N PHE A 57 1.34 1.21 -2.61
CA PHE A 57 0.41 0.16 -3.00
C PHE A 57 0.79 -1.22 -2.50
N SER A 58 2.07 -1.58 -2.58
CA SER A 58 2.55 -2.87 -2.05
C SER A 58 2.35 -2.97 -0.54
N ASN A 59 2.61 -1.90 0.21
CA ASN A 59 2.45 -1.90 1.67
C ASN A 59 0.98 -1.97 2.11
N PHE A 60 0.08 -1.33 1.36
CA PHE A 60 -1.35 -1.29 1.67
C PHE A 60 -2.18 -2.32 0.88
N GLU A 61 -1.55 -3.16 0.07
CA GLU A 61 -2.20 -4.13 -0.79
C GLU A 61 -3.26 -4.98 -0.06
N LYS A 62 -2.87 -5.54 1.10
CA LYS A 62 -3.74 -6.45 1.86
C LYS A 62 -5.07 -5.81 2.26
N VAL A 63 -5.06 -4.50 2.51
CA VAL A 63 -6.26 -3.76 2.91
C VAL A 63 -7.02 -3.19 1.71
N LEU A 64 -6.34 -2.97 0.58
CA LEU A 64 -6.95 -2.47 -0.64
C LEU A 64 -7.72 -3.57 -1.38
N VAL A 65 -7.14 -4.76 -1.46
CA VAL A 65 -7.59 -5.85 -2.33
C VAL A 65 -7.52 -7.11 -1.49
N ASN A 66 -8.69 -7.62 -1.10
CA ASN A 66 -8.88 -8.67 -0.10
C ASN A 66 -8.12 -9.97 -0.41
N ASN A 67 -6.82 -9.97 -0.10
CA ASN A 67 -5.93 -11.12 0.08
C ASN A 67 -5.75 -12.08 -1.10
N HIS A 68 -5.67 -11.55 -2.31
CA HIS A 68 -5.31 -12.34 -3.47
C HIS A 68 -3.93 -11.93 -3.99
N SER A 69 -3.03 -12.92 -4.11
CA SER A 69 -1.68 -12.78 -4.65
C SER A 69 -1.76 -12.45 -6.13
N TYR A 70 -1.67 -11.16 -6.48
CA TYR A 70 -1.71 -10.69 -7.86
C TYR A 70 -0.42 -9.97 -8.21
N THR A 71 0.01 -10.09 -9.47
CA THR A 71 0.95 -9.11 -10.01
C THR A 71 0.12 -7.89 -10.40
N ARG A 72 0.52 -6.68 -9.95
CA ARG A 72 -0.18 -5.43 -10.30
C ARG A 72 0.71 -4.52 -11.10
N GLU A 73 0.10 -3.64 -11.86
CA GLU A 73 0.82 -2.65 -12.64
C GLU A 73 0.15 -1.29 -12.59
N LEU A 74 0.98 -0.26 -12.38
CA LEU A 74 0.61 1.13 -12.38
C LEU A 74 0.55 1.66 -13.81
N TYR A 75 -0.58 2.26 -14.18
CA TYR A 75 -0.76 2.96 -15.44
C TYR A 75 -1.00 4.44 -15.16
N LEU A 76 -0.26 5.30 -15.86
CA LEU A 76 -0.51 6.73 -15.88
C LEU A 76 -1.17 7.11 -17.19
N PHE A 77 -2.07 8.08 -17.13
CA PHE A 77 -2.86 8.56 -18.26
C PHE A 77 -2.72 10.08 -18.41
N GLU A 78 -2.90 10.56 -19.63
CA GLU A 78 -3.12 11.99 -19.92
C GLU A 78 -4.37 12.53 -19.19
N SER A 79 -4.43 13.86 -19.03
CA SER A 79 -5.44 14.54 -18.20
C SER A 79 -6.88 14.26 -18.64
N GLU A 80 -7.14 13.98 -19.91
CA GLU A 80 -8.51 13.83 -20.44
C GLU A 80 -9.08 12.41 -20.32
N ALA A 81 -8.35 11.49 -19.67
CA ALA A 81 -8.86 10.14 -19.47
C ALA A 81 -10.21 10.12 -18.72
N ASN A 82 -10.98 9.03 -18.88
CA ASN A 82 -12.31 8.90 -18.29
C ASN A 82 -12.35 7.71 -17.32
N ALA A 83 -12.53 8.03 -16.03
CA ALA A 83 -12.70 7.08 -14.91
C ALA A 83 -13.72 6.00 -15.19
N THR A 84 -14.91 6.45 -15.54
CA THR A 84 -16.11 5.63 -15.67
C THR A 84 -15.93 4.66 -16.83
N ALA A 85 -15.32 5.11 -17.92
CA ALA A 85 -14.97 4.25 -19.04
C ALA A 85 -14.05 3.10 -18.58
N LEU A 86 -12.95 3.41 -17.87
CA LEU A 86 -12.03 2.39 -17.36
C LEU A 86 -12.73 1.39 -16.44
N THR A 87 -13.52 1.88 -15.48
CA THR A 87 -14.24 1.02 -14.54
C THR A 87 -15.25 0.12 -15.25
N LEU A 88 -15.99 0.64 -16.24
CA LEU A 88 -16.97 -0.16 -16.99
C LEU A 88 -16.32 -1.25 -17.84
N LYS A 89 -15.19 -0.94 -18.49
CA LYS A 89 -14.52 -1.88 -19.40
C LYS A 89 -13.70 -2.94 -18.67
N PHE A 90 -13.05 -2.55 -17.58
CA PHE A 90 -12.08 -3.37 -16.87
C PHE A 90 -12.53 -3.63 -15.45
N VAL A 91 -13.84 -3.75 -15.20
CA VAL A 91 -14.40 -3.94 -13.85
C VAL A 91 -13.75 -5.09 -13.08
N ASP A 92 -13.42 -6.19 -13.76
CA ASP A 92 -12.76 -7.35 -13.12
C ASP A 92 -11.22 -7.28 -13.11
N ASN A 93 -10.60 -6.20 -13.58
CA ASN A 93 -9.14 -6.01 -13.53
C ASN A 93 -8.74 -4.72 -12.83
N LEU A 94 -9.60 -3.72 -12.78
CA LEU A 94 -9.29 -2.42 -12.22
C LEU A 94 -9.40 -2.50 -10.71
N THR A 95 -8.24 -2.56 -10.05
CA THR A 95 -8.17 -2.50 -8.59
C THR A 95 -8.61 -1.13 -8.08
N THR A 96 -8.07 -0.08 -8.68
CA THR A 96 -8.38 1.29 -8.31
C THR A 96 -7.88 2.31 -9.33
N HIS A 97 -8.34 3.55 -9.19
CA HIS A 97 -7.87 4.72 -9.90
C HIS A 97 -7.83 5.94 -8.95
N PHE A 98 -7.01 6.95 -9.25
CA PHE A 98 -6.85 8.17 -8.42
C PHE A 98 -6.02 9.23 -9.18
N ILE A 99 -6.00 10.47 -8.69
CA ILE A 99 -5.17 11.55 -9.22
C ILE A 99 -3.87 11.64 -8.42
N VAL A 100 -2.73 11.58 -9.10
CA VAL A 100 -1.40 11.78 -8.52
C VAL A 100 -0.98 13.23 -8.68
N ASP A 101 -0.57 13.86 -7.58
CA ASP A 101 0.17 15.11 -7.55
C ASP A 101 1.29 15.05 -6.49
N ASP A 102 2.05 16.13 -6.33
CA ASP A 102 3.15 16.17 -5.36
C ASP A 102 2.68 15.98 -3.92
N VAL A 103 1.49 16.49 -3.56
CA VAL A 103 0.93 16.37 -2.21
C VAL A 103 0.60 14.90 -1.93
N LEU A 104 -0.06 14.23 -2.87
CA LEU A 104 -0.38 12.82 -2.76
C LEU A 104 0.87 11.96 -2.60
N ILE A 105 1.91 12.25 -3.37
CA ILE A 105 3.15 11.48 -3.33
C ILE A 105 3.80 11.59 -1.94
N ASP A 106 3.86 12.81 -1.40
CA ASP A 106 4.40 13.05 -0.07
C ASP A 106 3.55 12.38 1.03
N GLU A 107 2.22 12.45 0.91
CA GLU A 107 1.28 11.77 1.81
C GLU A 107 1.45 10.25 1.78
N LEU A 108 1.50 9.63 0.59
CA LEU A 108 1.70 8.20 0.44
C LEU A 108 3.06 7.76 0.99
N SER A 109 4.11 8.56 0.77
CA SER A 109 5.44 8.31 1.33
C SER A 109 5.42 8.35 2.86
N HIS A 110 4.75 9.35 3.45
CA HIS A 110 4.61 9.48 4.89
C HIS A 110 3.80 8.34 5.51
N LEU A 111 2.67 7.95 4.90
CA LEU A 111 1.84 6.84 5.35
C LEU A 111 2.62 5.52 5.29
N THR A 112 3.33 5.28 4.19
CA THR A 112 4.19 4.10 3.98
C THR A 112 5.26 4.01 5.06
N TRP A 113 5.96 5.10 5.33
CA TRP A 113 7.01 5.15 6.35
C TRP A 113 6.45 4.91 7.75
N THR A 114 5.35 5.59 8.09
CA THR A 114 4.69 5.48 9.38
C THR A 114 4.17 4.06 9.62
N HIS A 115 3.49 3.47 8.64
CA HIS A 115 3.01 2.09 8.70
C HIS A 115 4.16 1.11 8.95
N GLY A 116 5.25 1.22 8.17
CA GLY A 116 6.42 0.36 8.32
C GLY A 116 7.06 0.45 9.71
N HIS A 117 7.13 1.66 10.30
CA HIS A 117 7.64 1.84 11.66
C HIS A 117 6.73 1.25 12.73
N LEU A 118 5.41 1.44 12.62
CA LEU A 118 4.44 0.87 13.56
C LEU A 118 4.46 -0.66 13.54
N VAL A 119 4.52 -1.28 12.35
CA VAL A 119 4.63 -2.74 12.20
C VAL A 119 5.91 -3.27 12.83
N ARG A 120 7.05 -2.59 12.64
CA ARG A 120 8.33 -2.97 13.28
C ARG A 120 8.25 -2.84 14.79
N PHE A 121 7.69 -1.73 15.28
CA PHE A 121 7.56 -1.48 16.72
C PHE A 121 6.66 -2.53 17.40
N LYS A 122 5.53 -2.89 16.78
CA LYS A 122 4.69 -4.01 17.24
C LYS A 122 5.49 -5.30 17.39
N ARG A 123 6.29 -5.66 16.37
CA ARG A 123 7.12 -6.87 16.38
C ARG A 123 8.16 -6.84 17.50
N GLU A 124 8.75 -5.68 17.79
CA GLU A 124 9.71 -5.52 18.89
C GLU A 124 9.06 -5.72 20.26
N LEU A 125 7.85 -5.16 20.47
CA LEU A 125 7.08 -5.38 21.70
C LEU A 125 6.75 -6.86 21.91
N GLU A 126 6.23 -7.51 20.86
CA GLU A 126 5.90 -8.95 20.88
C GLU A 126 7.14 -9.83 21.09
N SER A 127 8.27 -9.47 20.47
CA SER A 127 9.54 -10.18 20.67
C SER A 127 10.04 -10.05 22.09
N THR A 128 9.89 -8.87 22.70
CA THR A 128 10.33 -8.64 24.08
C THR A 128 9.55 -9.51 25.05
N ILE A 129 8.22 -9.60 24.89
CA ILE A 129 7.38 -10.47 25.72
C ILE A 129 7.85 -11.92 25.62
N LYS A 130 8.06 -12.43 24.40
CA LYS A 130 8.55 -13.80 24.18
C LYS A 130 9.93 -14.05 24.83
N SER A 131 10.81 -13.06 24.82
CA SER A 131 12.11 -13.17 25.48
C SER A 131 11.99 -13.25 27.01
N LEU A 132 11.04 -12.52 27.61
CA LEU A 132 10.79 -12.59 29.06
C LEU A 132 10.23 -13.96 29.46
N ASP A 133 9.30 -14.50 28.68
CA ASP A 133 8.76 -15.85 28.90
C ASP A 133 9.87 -16.92 28.83
N PHE A 134 10.79 -16.78 27.87
CA PHE A 134 11.95 -17.66 27.75
C PHE A 134 12.89 -17.58 28.97
N PHE A 135 13.13 -16.39 29.52
CA PHE A 135 13.97 -16.25 30.73
C PHE A 135 13.35 -16.92 31.95
N ILE A 136 12.02 -16.85 32.12
CA ILE A 136 11.32 -17.59 33.16
C ILE A 136 11.47 -19.10 32.92
N GLU A 137 11.23 -19.57 31.69
CA GLU A 137 11.30 -20.99 31.34
C GLU A 137 12.68 -21.61 31.58
N LYS A 138 13.75 -20.85 31.30
CA LYS A 138 15.13 -21.31 31.42
C LYS A 138 15.80 -20.97 32.75
N ASP A 139 15.06 -20.38 33.68
CA ASP A 139 15.56 -19.87 34.96
C ASP A 139 16.83 -19.00 34.78
N ILE A 140 16.79 -18.09 33.79
CA ILE A 140 17.87 -17.14 33.52
C ILE A 140 17.55 -15.82 34.24
N GLY A 141 18.14 -15.61 35.41
CA GLY A 141 17.97 -14.39 36.21
C GLY A 141 17.74 -14.66 37.70
N ASP A 142 16.92 -13.84 38.34
CA ASP A 142 16.57 -14.01 39.75
C ASP A 142 15.07 -13.78 40.03
N ALA A 143 14.63 -14.16 41.23
CA ALA A 143 13.23 -14.08 41.65
C ALA A 143 12.66 -12.65 41.72
N LYS A 144 13.49 -11.61 41.92
CA LYS A 144 13.04 -10.22 41.89
C LYS A 144 12.82 -9.76 40.45
N PHE A 145 13.67 -10.23 39.53
CA PHE A 145 13.55 -9.97 38.11
C PHE A 145 12.22 -10.53 37.56
N TYR A 146 11.91 -11.80 37.82
CA TYR A 146 10.67 -12.42 37.34
C TYR A 146 9.40 -11.80 37.94
N LYS A 147 9.44 -11.31 39.18
CA LYS A 147 8.30 -10.59 39.80
C LYS A 147 7.91 -9.31 39.06
N SER A 148 8.84 -8.72 38.32
CA SER A 148 8.61 -7.48 37.59
C SER A 148 8.02 -7.71 36.19
N PHE A 149 8.18 -8.91 35.62
CA PHE A 149 7.76 -9.22 34.25
C PHE A 149 6.25 -9.11 34.03
N PRO A 150 5.35 -9.57 34.93
CA PRO A 150 3.91 -9.50 34.67
C PRO A 150 3.40 -8.07 34.46
N ALA A 151 3.92 -7.11 35.22
CA ALA A 151 3.55 -5.70 35.08
C ALA A 151 4.04 -5.13 33.75
N TYR A 152 5.27 -5.48 33.34
CA TYR A 152 5.87 -5.07 32.08
C TYR A 152 5.14 -5.69 30.88
N THR A 153 4.89 -7.01 30.88
CA THR A 153 4.14 -7.71 29.83
C THR A 153 2.75 -7.10 29.64
N LYS A 154 2.02 -6.85 30.74
CA LYS A 154 0.69 -6.21 30.68
C LYS A 154 0.74 -4.80 30.09
N ALA A 155 1.79 -4.02 30.36
CA ALA A 155 1.98 -2.70 29.77
C ALA A 155 2.29 -2.81 28.27
N ASN A 156 3.15 -3.75 27.87
CA ASN A 156 3.46 -4.02 26.46
C ASN A 156 2.24 -4.51 25.68
N ASP A 157 1.41 -5.39 26.24
CA ASP A 157 0.18 -5.87 25.58
C ASP A 157 -0.78 -4.71 25.27
N LYS A 158 -0.95 -3.78 26.22
CA LYS A 158 -1.74 -2.56 25.98
C LYS A 158 -1.14 -1.71 24.86
N LEU A 159 0.18 -1.56 24.86
CA LEU A 159 0.86 -0.78 23.83
C LEU A 159 0.76 -1.45 22.45
N VAL A 160 0.82 -2.78 22.38
CA VAL A 160 0.59 -3.54 21.14
C VAL A 160 -0.80 -3.25 20.59
N ILE A 161 -1.84 -3.24 21.43
CA ILE A 161 -3.20 -2.89 21.01
C ILE A 161 -3.27 -1.46 20.45
N GLU A 162 -2.64 -0.49 21.13
CA GLU A 162 -2.62 0.90 20.65
C GLU A 162 -1.85 1.05 19.31
N VAL A 163 -0.74 0.33 19.14
CA VAL A 163 0.01 0.30 17.89
C VAL A 163 -0.83 -0.34 16.78
N MET A 164 -1.59 -1.40 17.06
CA MET A 164 -2.51 -2.01 16.10
C MET A 164 -3.62 -1.03 15.70
N ASN A 165 -4.22 -0.32 16.66
CA ASN A 165 -5.22 0.70 16.39
C ASN A 165 -4.66 1.85 15.55
N ALA A 166 -3.45 2.30 15.83
CA ALA A 166 -2.76 3.32 15.04
C ALA A 166 -2.46 2.83 13.62
N THR A 167 -1.96 1.61 13.47
CA THR A 167 -1.70 0.97 12.18
C THR A 167 -2.98 0.93 11.34
N LYS A 168 -4.10 0.53 11.96
CA LYS A 168 -5.40 0.46 11.28
C LYS A 168 -5.87 1.83 10.76
N ARG A 169 -5.69 2.90 11.55
CA ARG A 169 -6.01 4.27 11.08
C ARG A 169 -5.17 4.69 9.86
N ILE A 170 -3.89 4.31 9.85
CA ILE A 170 -3.00 4.58 8.68
C ILE A 170 -3.48 3.79 7.46
N GLU A 171 -3.87 2.52 7.63
CA GLU A 171 -4.41 1.68 6.56
C GLU A 171 -5.74 2.22 6.00
N ASP A 172 -6.62 2.72 6.88
CA ASP A 172 -7.90 3.31 6.46
C ASP A 172 -7.68 4.61 5.68
N ASN A 173 -6.75 5.47 6.11
CA ASN A 173 -6.37 6.69 5.38
C ASN A 173 -5.77 6.36 4.01
N ALA A 174 -4.86 5.38 3.93
CA ALA A 174 -4.30 4.94 2.67
C ALA A 174 -5.37 4.37 1.73
N THR A 175 -6.35 3.65 2.28
CA THR A 175 -7.48 3.12 1.50
C THR A 175 -8.35 4.22 0.91
N LEU A 176 -8.64 5.28 1.67
CA LEU A 176 -9.41 6.43 1.19
C LEU A 176 -8.70 7.12 0.02
N ILE A 177 -7.40 7.35 0.16
CA ILE A 177 -6.57 7.94 -0.89
C ILE A 177 -6.55 7.06 -2.13
N LEU A 178 -6.18 5.78 -1.95
CA LEU A 178 -5.91 4.91 -3.08
C LEU A 178 -7.18 4.44 -3.76
N LYS A 179 -8.36 4.50 -3.12
CA LYS A 179 -9.69 4.22 -3.72
C LYS A 179 -10.47 5.47 -4.09
N SER A 180 -9.87 6.66 -4.07
CA SER A 180 -10.58 7.89 -4.43
C SER A 180 -10.95 7.89 -5.91
N GLY A 181 -12.26 7.95 -6.22
CA GLY A 181 -12.70 8.16 -7.60
C GLY A 181 -12.34 9.56 -8.09
N TRP A 182 -11.39 9.65 -9.03
CA TRP A 182 -10.92 10.79 -9.84
C TRP A 182 -11.14 12.17 -9.22
#